data_AF-A0A7G2LUU2-F1
#
_entry.id   AF-A0A7G2LUU2-F1
#
_cell.length_a   1.000
_cell.length_b   1.000
_cell.length_c   1.000
_cell.angle_alpha   90.00
_cell.angle_beta   90.00
_cell.angle_gamma   90.00
#
_symmetry.space_group_name_H-M   'P 1'
#
loop_
_entity.id
_entity.type
_entity.pdbx_description
1 polymer ?
#
loop_
_entity_poly.entity_id
_entity_poly.type
_entity_poly.pdbx_seq_one_letter_code
_entity_poly.pdbx_strand_id
1 'polypeptide(L)'
;EAVFLAFPWAYAIVKTVGAAYLLYVAYGMWRGARAPVTSTATPARHAFRQGMVINILNPKSVLFAAAVLVVIFPEEMRLSENLLIVANHLIIEVAFYTTLAFGMSRPAVSQGYLRAKVYFDRVASAVLGLLGLRLLFAR
;
A
#
# COMPACT_ATOMS: atom_id res chain seq x y z
N GLU A 1 21.00 7.47 4.82
CA GLU A 1 21.23 8.92 4.58
C GLU A 1 22.50 9.23 3.76
N ALA A 2 23.60 8.47 3.90
CA ALA A 2 24.86 8.74 3.20
C ALA A 2 24.75 8.81 1.65
N VAL A 3 23.89 8.01 1.02
CA VAL A 3 23.71 8.02 -0.45
C VAL A 3 23.03 9.31 -0.95
N PHE A 4 22.09 9.88 -0.17
CA PHE A 4 21.37 11.11 -0.58
C PHE A 4 22.19 12.38 -0.30
N LEU A 5 23.12 12.34 0.66
CA LEU A 5 24.12 13.39 0.86
C LEU A 5 25.16 13.40 -0.26
N ALA A 6 25.49 12.23 -0.84
CA ALA A 6 26.40 12.10 -1.98
C ALA A 6 25.76 12.51 -3.32
N PHE A 7 24.43 12.31 -3.47
CA PHE A 7 23.70 12.64 -4.70
C PHE A 7 22.42 13.46 -4.43
N PRO A 8 22.55 14.77 -4.16
CA PRO A 8 21.42 15.66 -3.90
C PRO A 8 20.39 15.71 -5.04
N TRP A 9 20.85 15.55 -6.28
CA TRP A 9 19.99 15.49 -7.47
C TRP A 9 19.14 14.22 -7.52
N ALA A 10 19.65 13.07 -7.05
CA ALA A 10 18.91 11.82 -7.04
C ALA A 10 17.73 11.90 -6.07
N TYR A 11 17.93 12.52 -4.91
CA TYR A 11 16.85 12.83 -3.97
C TYR A 11 15.80 13.74 -4.62
N ALA A 12 16.20 14.81 -5.30
CA ALA A 12 15.27 15.72 -5.97
C ALA A 12 14.44 15.02 -7.06
N ILE A 13 15.06 14.16 -7.86
CA ILE A 13 14.36 13.38 -8.89
C ILE A 13 13.34 12.43 -8.25
N VAL A 14 13.78 11.59 -7.30
CA VAL A 14 12.90 10.60 -6.66
C VAL A 14 11.73 11.29 -5.94
N LYS A 15 11.99 12.41 -5.27
CA LYS A 15 10.97 13.23 -4.60
C LYS A 15 9.95 13.79 -5.59
N THR A 16 10.42 14.40 -6.69
CA THR A 16 9.55 15.03 -7.68
C THR A 16 8.71 14.00 -8.43
N VAL A 17 9.32 12.89 -8.86
CA VAL A 17 8.62 11.78 -9.53
C VAL A 17 7.60 11.14 -8.58
N GLY A 18 7.99 10.89 -7.33
CA GLY A 18 7.10 10.36 -6.31
C GLY A 18 5.88 11.26 -6.04
N ALA A 19 6.11 12.57 -5.93
CA ALA A 19 5.03 13.55 -5.74
C ALA A 19 4.07 13.60 -6.94
N ALA A 20 4.60 13.64 -8.17
CA ALA A 20 3.80 13.62 -9.39
C ALA A 20 2.96 12.33 -9.49
N TYR A 21 3.54 11.18 -9.14
CA TYR A 21 2.84 9.90 -9.12
C TYR A 21 1.69 9.88 -8.10
N LEU A 22 1.92 10.39 -6.87
CA LEU A 22 0.87 10.48 -5.85
C LEU A 22 -0.30 11.37 -6.30
N LEU A 23 0.00 12.51 -6.92
CA LEU A 23 -1.02 13.41 -7.46
C LEU A 23 -1.80 12.76 -8.62
N TYR A 24 -1.11 12.03 -9.51
CA TYR A 24 -1.74 11.27 -10.58
C TYR A 24 -2.71 10.21 -10.03
N VAL A 25 -2.29 9.41 -9.04
CA VAL A 25 -3.14 8.41 -8.39
C VAL A 25 -4.34 9.06 -7.69
N ALA A 26 -4.11 10.14 -6.93
CA ALA A 26 -5.16 10.89 -6.25
C ALA A 26 -6.22 11.41 -7.23
N TYR A 27 -5.80 11.99 -8.36
CA TYR A 27 -6.68 12.47 -9.41
C TYR A 27 -7.51 11.33 -10.04
N GLY A 28 -6.87 10.20 -10.34
CA GLY A 28 -7.55 9.01 -10.86
C GLY A 28 -8.62 8.48 -9.91
N MET A 29 -8.29 8.37 -8.62
CA MET A 29 -9.23 7.95 -7.56
C MET A 29 -10.39 8.93 -7.40
N TRP A 30 -10.12 10.23 -7.42
CA TRP A 30 -11.17 11.26 -7.31
C TRP A 30 -12.17 11.16 -8.47
N ARG A 31 -11.68 11.03 -9.71
CA ARG A 31 -12.54 10.87 -10.90
C ARG A 31 -13.29 9.54 -10.91
N GLY A 32 -12.63 8.47 -10.49
CA GLY A 32 -13.19 7.11 -10.43
C GLY A 32 -14.11 6.86 -9.23
N ALA A 33 -14.21 7.79 -8.27
CA ALA A 33 -14.95 7.59 -7.03
C ALA A 33 -16.41 7.18 -7.27
N ARG A 34 -17.08 7.82 -8.25
CA ARG A 34 -18.48 7.55 -8.62
C ARG A 34 -18.65 6.50 -9.73
N ALA A 35 -17.56 6.01 -10.30
CA ALA A 35 -17.66 5.00 -11.35
C ALA A 35 -18.27 3.71 -10.76
N PRO A 36 -19.29 3.12 -11.41
CA PRO A 36 -19.87 1.87 -10.95
C PRO A 36 -18.82 0.76 -11.01
N VAL A 37 -18.73 -0.02 -9.94
CA VAL A 37 -17.86 -1.19 -9.89
C VAL A 37 -18.62 -2.35 -10.55
N THR A 38 -18.31 -2.63 -11.81
CA THR A 38 -18.80 -3.83 -12.49
C THR A 38 -18.01 -5.04 -11.99
N SER A 39 -18.68 -5.93 -11.26
CA SER A 39 -18.11 -7.23 -10.90
C SER A 39 -18.11 -8.13 -12.13
N THR A 40 -17.08 -8.04 -12.97
CA THR A 40 -16.79 -9.13 -13.90
C THR A 40 -16.27 -10.30 -13.07
N ALA A 41 -16.89 -11.48 -13.20
CA ALA A 41 -16.45 -12.68 -12.53
C ALA A 41 -15.05 -13.09 -13.04
N THR A 42 -14.00 -12.53 -12.44
CA THR A 42 -12.63 -12.90 -12.74
C THR A 42 -12.38 -14.28 -12.13
N PRO A 43 -11.87 -15.27 -12.88
CA PRO A 43 -11.54 -16.57 -12.33
C PRO A 43 -10.59 -16.43 -11.13
N ALA A 44 -10.83 -17.19 -10.06
CA ALA A 44 -10.09 -17.08 -8.79
C ALA A 44 -8.56 -17.11 -8.98
N ARG A 45 -8.08 -17.96 -9.91
CA ARG A 45 -6.66 -18.06 -10.28
C ARG A 45 -6.09 -16.76 -10.85
N HIS A 46 -6.87 -16.05 -11.68
CA HIS A 46 -6.45 -14.78 -12.26
C HIS A 46 -6.45 -13.66 -11.22
N ALA A 47 -7.47 -13.62 -10.35
CA ALA A 47 -7.53 -12.67 -9.25
C ALA A 47 -6.35 -12.84 -8.27
N PHE A 48 -6.02 -14.09 -7.90
CA PHE A 48 -4.86 -14.39 -7.05
C PHE A 48 -3.55 -13.94 -7.69
N ARG A 49 -3.32 -14.29 -8.97
CA ARG A 49 -2.09 -13.90 -9.67
C ARG A 49 -1.98 -12.38 -9.82
N GLN A 50 -3.08 -11.70 -10.13
CA GLN A 50 -3.09 -10.24 -10.24
C GLN A 50 -2.81 -9.58 -8.88
N GLY A 51 -3.43 -10.06 -7.80
CA GLY A 51 -3.16 -9.57 -6.45
C GLY A 51 -1.72 -9.80 -6.00
N MET A 52 -1.16 -10.98 -6.30
CA MET A 52 0.24 -11.31 -6.02
C MET A 52 1.19 -10.38 -6.80
N VAL A 53 0.97 -10.20 -8.10
CA VAL A 53 1.78 -9.33 -8.95
C VAL A 53 1.72 -7.88 -8.47
N ILE A 54 0.54 -7.36 -8.12
CA ILE A 54 0.38 -5.99 -7.60
C ILE A 54 1.12 -5.81 -6.28
N ASN A 55 1.06 -6.80 -5.37
CA ASN A 55 1.76 -6.71 -4.08
C ASN A 55 3.29 -6.80 -4.25
N ILE A 56 3.78 -7.73 -5.08
CA ILE A 56 5.23 -7.88 -5.33
C ILE A 56 5.80 -6.64 -6.03
N LEU A 57 5.05 -6.06 -6.97
CA LEU A 57 5.44 -4.82 -7.67
C LEU A 57 5.23 -3.55 -6.83
N ASN A 58 4.86 -3.65 -5.55
CA ASN A 58 4.75 -2.52 -4.65
C ASN A 58 6.03 -2.38 -3.80
N PRO A 59 7.11 -1.78 -4.33
CA PRO A 59 8.37 -1.65 -3.61
C PRO A 59 8.22 -0.83 -2.33
N LYS A 60 7.20 0.03 -2.24
CA LYS A 60 6.95 0.86 -1.06
C LYS A 60 6.65 0.01 0.17
N SER A 61 5.82 -1.04 0.03
CA SER A 61 5.44 -1.90 1.15
C SER A 61 6.64 -2.70 1.67
N VAL A 62 7.43 -3.27 0.77
CA VAL A 62 8.63 -4.04 1.12
C VAL A 62 9.68 -3.15 1.80
N LEU A 63 9.94 -1.96 1.23
CA LEU A 63 10.88 -1.01 1.81
C LEU A 63 10.44 -0.51 3.18
N PHE A 64 9.13 -0.26 3.38
CA PHE A 64 8.61 0.15 4.68
C PHE A 64 8.74 -0.97 5.72
N ALA A 65 8.33 -2.20 5.39
CA ALA A 65 8.45 -3.34 6.30
C ALA A 65 9.91 -3.58 6.68
N ALA A 66 10.82 -3.58 5.70
CA ALA A 66 12.26 -3.71 5.94
C ALA A 66 12.80 -2.60 6.85
N ALA A 67 12.42 -1.34 6.60
CA ALA A 67 12.87 -0.21 7.41
C ALA A 67 12.35 -0.29 8.85
N VAL A 68 11.08 -0.65 9.05
CA VAL A 68 10.49 -0.82 10.38
C VAL A 68 11.21 -1.92 11.15
N LEU A 69 11.49 -3.06 10.49
CA LEU A 69 12.22 -4.15 11.12
C LEU A 69 13.61 -3.68 11.58
N VAL A 70 14.39 -3.06 10.70
CA VAL A 70 15.74 -2.57 11.03
C VAL A 70 15.74 -1.50 12.14
N VAL A 71 14.70 -0.67 12.23
CA VAL A 71 14.60 0.38 13.25
C VAL A 71 14.21 -0.16 14.62
N ILE A 72 13.31 -1.15 14.66
CA ILE A 72 12.76 -1.67 15.93
C ILE A 72 13.67 -2.76 16.52
N PHE A 73 14.29 -3.55 15.67
CA PHE A 73 14.97 -4.78 16.05
C PHE A 73 16.50 -4.61 16.02
N PRO A 74 17.22 -5.05 17.07
CA PRO A 74 18.69 -5.02 17.10
C PRO A 74 19.31 -5.80 15.93
N GLU A 75 20.48 -5.34 15.46
CA GLU A 75 21.21 -6.00 14.36
C GLU A 75 21.78 -7.38 14.76
N GLU A 76 22.09 -7.57 16.04
CA GLU A 76 22.73 -8.77 16.59
C GLU A 76 21.72 -9.83 17.05
N MET A 77 20.80 -10.23 16.17
CA MET A 77 19.85 -11.30 16.47
C MET A 77 20.31 -12.67 15.98
N ARG A 78 20.00 -13.70 16.78
CA ARG A 78 20.14 -15.09 16.38
C ARG A 78 19.13 -15.40 15.28
N LEU A 79 19.46 -16.34 14.39
CA LEU A 79 18.57 -16.77 13.31
C LEU A 79 17.19 -17.19 13.82
N SER A 80 17.11 -17.82 14.99
CA SER A 80 15.84 -18.22 15.62
C SER A 80 14.93 -17.04 15.97
N GLU A 81 15.50 -15.91 16.41
CA GLU A 81 14.75 -14.71 16.78
C GLU A 81 14.19 -14.02 15.53
N ASN A 82 15.02 -13.90 14.49
CA ASN A 82 14.60 -13.40 13.18
C ASN A 82 13.48 -14.25 12.57
N LEU A 83 13.60 -15.58 12.60
CA LEU A 83 12.56 -16.47 12.11
C LEU A 83 11.25 -16.33 12.90
N LEU A 84 11.32 -16.12 14.22
CA LEU A 84 10.15 -15.93 15.05
C LEU A 84 9.43 -14.61 14.72
N ILE A 85 10.17 -13.53 14.52
CA ILE A 85 9.62 -12.22 14.12
C ILE A 85 8.91 -12.34 12.77
N VAL A 86 9.58 -12.93 11.77
CA VAL A 86 9.02 -13.12 10.43
C VAL A 86 7.77 -14.02 10.47
N ALA A 87 7.82 -15.13 11.22
CA ALA A 87 6.69 -16.03 11.37
C ALA A 87 5.49 -15.35 12.05
N ASN A 88 5.74 -14.60 13.14
CA ASN A 88 4.70 -13.87 13.83
C ASN A 88 4.05 -12.80 12.92
N HIS A 89 4.87 -12.04 12.18
CA HIS A 89 4.37 -11.07 11.22
C HIS A 89 3.52 -11.73 10.14
N LEU A 90 4.00 -12.84 9.57
CA LEU A 90 3.25 -13.62 8.57
C LEU A 90 1.90 -14.13 9.11
N ILE A 91 1.87 -14.64 10.34
CA ILE A 91 0.62 -15.12 10.96
C ILE A 91 -0.38 -13.99 11.12
N ILE A 92 0.06 -12.81 11.57
CA ILE A 92 -0.81 -11.64 11.73
C ILE A 92 -1.36 -11.20 10.36
N GLU A 93 -0.52 -11.11 9.33
CA GLU A 93 -0.96 -10.76 7.98
C GLU A 93 -1.98 -11.78 7.44
N VAL A 94 -1.67 -13.07 7.52
CA VAL A 94 -2.57 -14.14 7.07
C VAL A 94 -3.90 -14.07 7.81
N ALA A 95 -3.88 -13.95 9.14
CA ALA A 95 -5.10 -13.88 9.95
C ALA A 95 -5.94 -12.65 9.55
N PHE A 96 -5.32 -11.47 9.51
CA PHE A 96 -6.01 -10.22 9.20
C PHE A 96 -6.62 -10.22 7.79
N TYR A 97 -5.83 -10.55 6.76
CA TYR A 97 -6.32 -10.57 5.37
C TYR A 97 -7.33 -11.68 5.13
N THR A 98 -7.19 -12.84 5.80
CA THR A 98 -8.18 -13.92 5.73
C THR A 98 -9.50 -13.48 6.34
N THR A 99 -9.49 -12.88 7.54
CA THR A 99 -10.70 -12.35 8.18
C THR A 99 -11.37 -11.29 7.31
N LEU A 100 -10.59 -10.36 6.73
CA LEU A 100 -11.12 -9.37 5.80
C LEU A 100 -11.73 -10.01 4.54
N ALA A 101 -11.04 -10.98 3.94
CA ALA A 101 -11.52 -11.68 2.75
C ALA A 101 -12.84 -12.40 3.03
N PHE A 102 -12.93 -13.17 4.13
CA PHE A 102 -14.18 -13.82 4.52
C PHE A 102 -15.29 -12.83 4.89
N GLY A 103 -14.95 -11.71 5.54
CA GLY A 103 -15.90 -10.63 5.83
C GLY A 103 -16.47 -10.01 4.57
N MET A 104 -15.61 -9.66 3.61
CA MET A 104 -15.97 -9.06 2.32
C MET A 104 -16.70 -10.04 1.39
N SER A 105 -16.51 -11.35 1.54
CA SER A 105 -17.28 -12.37 0.81
C SER A 105 -18.78 -12.38 1.16
N ARG A 106 -19.18 -11.73 2.26
CA ARG A 106 -20.60 -11.59 2.62
C ARG A 106 -21.23 -10.46 1.80
N PRO A 107 -22.34 -10.70 1.06
CA PRO A 107 -22.96 -9.69 0.21
C PRO A 107 -23.34 -8.40 0.95
N ALA A 108 -23.81 -8.51 2.20
CA ALA A 108 -24.16 -7.34 3.01
C ALA A 108 -22.97 -6.41 3.29
N VAL A 109 -21.80 -6.98 3.56
CA VAL A 109 -20.57 -6.21 3.85
C VAL A 109 -20.01 -5.61 2.57
N SER A 110 -19.92 -6.40 1.50
CA SER A 110 -19.48 -5.92 0.18
C SER A 110 -20.38 -4.80 -0.36
N GLN A 111 -21.70 -4.95 -0.30
CA GLN A 111 -22.63 -3.91 -0.75
C GLN A 111 -22.55 -2.65 0.13
N GLY A 112 -22.41 -2.79 1.45
CA GLY A 112 -22.20 -1.66 2.36
C GLY A 112 -20.93 -0.89 2.00
N TYR A 113 -19.82 -1.59 1.78
CA TYR A 113 -18.56 -1.00 1.32
C TYR A 113 -18.72 -0.30 -0.03
N LEU A 114 -19.38 -0.93 -1.01
CA LEU A 114 -19.61 -0.33 -2.34
C LEU A 114 -20.47 0.94 -2.28
N ARG A 115 -21.46 1.01 -1.37
CA ARG A 115 -22.23 2.26 -1.12
C ARG A 115 -21.36 3.35 -0.54
N ALA A 116 -20.43 2.98 0.35
CA ALA A 116 -19.49 3.92 0.98
C ALA A 116 -18.26 4.24 0.11
N LYS A 117 -18.05 3.51 -1.00
CA LYS A 117 -16.88 3.64 -1.90
C LYS A 117 -16.57 5.08 -2.25
N VAL A 118 -17.59 5.89 -2.58
CA VAL A 118 -17.39 7.30 -2.95
C VAL A 118 -16.69 8.08 -1.83
N TYR A 119 -17.05 7.82 -0.57
CA TYR A 119 -16.43 8.48 0.58
C TYR A 119 -15.01 7.96 0.82
N PHE A 120 -14.80 6.64 0.77
CA PHE A 120 -13.48 6.05 0.91
C PHE A 120 -12.51 6.57 -0.15
N ASP A 121 -12.91 6.56 -1.43
CA ASP A 121 -12.07 7.04 -2.52
C ASP A 121 -11.78 8.53 -2.41
N ARG A 122 -12.75 9.35 -1.96
CA ARG A 122 -12.55 10.80 -1.75
C ARG A 122 -11.61 11.09 -0.60
N VAL A 123 -11.75 10.39 0.53
CA VAL A 123 -10.85 10.55 1.68
C VAL A 123 -9.44 10.08 1.30
N ALA A 124 -9.32 8.92 0.67
CA ALA A 124 -8.02 8.38 0.25
C ALA A 124 -7.35 9.27 -0.80
N SER A 125 -8.09 9.78 -1.78
CA SER A 125 -7.55 10.73 -2.78
C SER A 125 -7.15 12.07 -2.15
N ALA A 126 -7.92 12.59 -1.19
CA ALA A 126 -7.54 13.80 -0.46
C ALA A 126 -6.24 13.59 0.34
N VAL A 127 -6.12 12.47 1.06
CA VAL A 127 -4.91 12.13 1.81
C VAL A 127 -3.72 11.95 0.88
N LEU A 128 -3.84 11.18 -0.20
CA LEU A 128 -2.77 10.98 -1.18
C LEU A 128 -2.37 12.29 -1.87
N GLY A 129 -3.35 13.13 -2.22
CA GLY A 129 -3.11 14.45 -2.80
C GLY A 129 -2.35 15.36 -1.85
N LEU A 130 -2.77 15.43 -0.58
CA LEU A 130 -2.08 16.18 0.46
C LEU A 130 -0.66 15.67 0.70
N LEU A 131 -0.46 14.35 0.71
CA LEU A 131 0.88 13.75 0.83
C LEU A 131 1.75 14.05 -0.40
N GLY A 132 1.18 14.02 -1.61
CA GLY A 132 1.87 14.41 -2.84
C GLY A 132 2.32 15.87 -2.83
N LEU A 133 1.43 16.79 -2.44
CA LEU A 133 1.75 18.21 -2.28
C LEU A 133 2.80 18.43 -1.18
N ARG A 134 2.61 17.79 -0.01
CA ARG A 134 3.58 17.87 1.08
C ARG A 134 4.94 17.34 0.67
N LEU A 135 5.00 16.27 -0.11
CA LEU A 135 6.27 15.73 -0.62
C LEU A 135 6.94 16.68 -1.61
N LEU A 136 6.16 17.36 -2.45
CA LEU A 136 6.66 18.36 -3.40
C LEU A 136 7.22 19.60 -2.69
N PHE A 137 6.53 20.07 -1.64
CA PHE A 137 6.88 21.29 -0.90
C PHE A 137 7.75 21.07 0.34
N ALA A 138 7.94 19.82 0.78
CA ALA A 138 8.94 19.49 1.78
C ALA A 138 10.27 20.10 1.31
N ARG A 139 11.06 20.69 2.20
CA ARG A 139 12.39 21.20 1.85
C ARG A 139 13.36 20.05 2.05
#